data_AF-I0AHP3-F1
#
_entry.id   AF-I0AHP3-F1
#
_cell.length_a   1.000
_cell.length_b   1.000
_cell.length_c   1.000
_cell.angle_alpha   90.00
_cell.angle_beta   90.00
_cell.angle_gamma   90.00
#
_symmetry.space_group_name_H-M   'P 1'
#
loop_
_entity.id
_entity.type
_entity.pdbx_description
1 polymer ?
#
loop_
_entity_poly.entity_id
_entity_poly.type
_entity_poly.pdbx_seq_one_letter_code
_entity_poly.pdbx_strand_id
1 'polypeptide(L)'
;MKIKILDRYLIKQFLQTILFGLLAFTLIFVVIDAMENLDDFIDQSVPTLKILHYYFVFSPEIIRLMTPVAVLFAALFTAGKAANLSELTAIKASGVSLFRFMLPFLVTTFFISLFSVYFGGYLVPMANKTKINIEQVYLKKNLSFAESNIYFQDSKTRIISISYFDSERNRANRVSIQDFSSEDLTRMSRRIDAVFIQFDSTKKTWIADNGVERIFYPDKQEARYFNQLEIKDLNFLPEDLTTKQRKTSEMNLAELKELINSQLRAGNDPTSTLIEYHSRFAFAATNLIVVLFGLPISANKRKGGLAVQVGINILVTFIYLVFMKISQAFGKNGALDPVITAWFANFIFLAAAVYNLLRARL
;
A
#
# COMPACT_ATOMS: atom_id res chain seq x y z
N MET A 1 3.50 -34.29 -5.26
CA MET A 1 2.81 -34.85 -4.08
C MET A 1 1.39 -35.26 -4.50
N LYS A 2 1.02 -36.55 -4.45
CA LYS A 2 -0.34 -36.97 -4.83
C LYS A 2 -1.35 -36.45 -3.79
N ILE A 3 -2.36 -35.71 -4.24
CA ILE A 3 -3.46 -35.18 -3.40
C ILE A 3 -4.26 -36.37 -2.87
N LYS A 4 -4.36 -36.51 -1.54
CA LYS A 4 -5.18 -37.54 -0.90
C LYS A 4 -6.63 -37.06 -0.74
N ILE A 5 -7.55 -37.99 -0.47
CA ILE A 5 -8.98 -37.68 -0.24
C ILE A 5 -9.15 -36.67 0.91
N LEU A 6 -8.40 -36.86 1.99
CA LEU A 6 -8.38 -35.93 3.13
C LEU A 6 -7.95 -34.52 2.71
N ASP A 7 -6.93 -34.39 1.86
CA ASP A 7 -6.44 -33.10 1.39
C ASP A 7 -7.54 -32.37 0.61
N ARG A 8 -8.21 -33.07 -0.32
CA ARG A 8 -9.30 -32.51 -1.12
C ARG A 8 -10.48 -32.06 -0.25
N TYR A 9 -10.83 -32.84 0.77
CA TYR A 9 -11.88 -32.50 1.71
C TYR A 9 -11.56 -31.21 2.48
N LEU A 10 -10.37 -31.14 3.09
CA LEU A 10 -9.94 -29.98 3.88
C LEU A 10 -9.80 -28.72 3.01
N ILE A 11 -9.20 -28.83 1.82
CA ILE A 11 -9.05 -27.70 0.89
C ILE A 11 -10.42 -27.16 0.47
N LYS A 12 -11.36 -28.04 0.10
CA LYS A 12 -12.71 -27.62 -0.30
C LYS A 12 -13.41 -26.84 0.82
N GLN A 13 -13.38 -27.38 2.03
CA GLN A 13 -14.03 -26.74 3.18
C GLN A 13 -13.35 -25.42 3.56
N PHE A 14 -12.02 -25.36 3.48
CA PHE A 14 -11.25 -24.16 3.74
C PHE A 14 -11.57 -23.06 2.72
N LEU A 15 -11.50 -23.36 1.41
CA LEU A 15 -11.80 -22.39 0.35
C LEU A 15 -13.25 -21.87 0.43
N GLN A 16 -14.22 -22.75 0.70
CA GLN A 16 -15.62 -22.33 0.88
C GLN A 16 -15.76 -21.37 2.07
N THR A 17 -15.04 -21.63 3.17
CA THR A 17 -15.09 -20.78 4.35
C THR A 17 -14.37 -19.44 4.11
N ILE A 18 -13.26 -19.43 3.36
CA ILE A 18 -12.57 -18.19 2.95
C ILE A 18 -13.50 -17.35 2.09
N LEU A 19 -14.13 -17.93 1.07
CA LEU A 19 -15.03 -17.20 0.17
C LEU A 19 -16.23 -16.61 0.93
N PHE A 20 -16.84 -17.39 1.82
CA PHE A 20 -17.93 -16.93 2.68
C PHE A 20 -17.47 -15.79 3.61
N GLY A 21 -16.36 -15.97 4.31
CA GLY A 21 -15.81 -14.96 5.22
C GLY A 21 -15.43 -13.67 4.47
N LEU A 22 -14.82 -13.79 3.30
CA LEU A 22 -14.42 -12.67 2.47
C LEU A 22 -15.64 -11.87 2.00
N LEU A 23 -16.68 -12.54 1.51
CA LEU A 23 -17.93 -11.89 1.10
C LEU A 23 -18.60 -11.20 2.30
N ALA A 24 -18.72 -11.88 3.44
CA ALA A 24 -19.34 -11.33 4.64
C ALA A 24 -18.59 -10.11 5.18
N PHE A 25 -17.26 -10.20 5.36
CA PHE A 25 -16.47 -9.08 5.87
C PHE A 25 -16.39 -7.92 4.88
N THR A 26 -16.35 -8.18 3.57
CA THR A 26 -16.42 -7.14 2.54
C THR A 26 -17.76 -6.41 2.60
N LEU A 27 -18.87 -7.13 2.71
CA LEU A 27 -20.20 -6.51 2.81
C LEU A 27 -20.32 -5.66 4.07
N ILE A 28 -19.88 -6.18 5.22
CA ILE A 28 -19.88 -5.42 6.49
C ILE A 28 -19.06 -4.14 6.35
N PHE A 29 -17.86 -4.22 5.75
CA PHE A 29 -17.02 -3.06 5.54
C PHE A 29 -17.68 -2.01 4.63
N VAL A 30 -18.27 -2.44 3.51
CA VAL A 30 -19.00 -1.54 2.60
C VAL A 30 -20.13 -0.82 3.33
N VAL A 31 -20.89 -1.52 4.18
CA VAL A 31 -21.96 -0.89 4.96
C VAL A 31 -21.41 0.14 5.95
N ILE A 32 -20.33 -0.18 6.66
CA ILE A 32 -19.71 0.75 7.61
C ILE A 32 -19.20 2.00 6.89
N ASP A 33 -18.44 1.84 5.80
CA ASP A 33 -17.89 2.94 5.01
C ASP A 33 -18.99 3.80 4.37
N ALA A 34 -20.08 3.17 3.92
CA ALA A 34 -21.25 3.87 3.39
C ALA A 34 -22.00 4.69 4.44
N MET A 35 -22.05 4.22 5.67
CA MET A 35 -22.61 5.00 6.78
C MET A 35 -21.69 6.16 7.16
N GLU A 36 -20.37 5.95 7.16
CA GLU A 36 -19.40 6.99 7.50
C GLU A 36 -19.36 8.13 6.47
N ASN A 37 -19.50 7.82 5.18
CA ASN A 37 -19.50 8.81 4.10
C ASN A 37 -20.91 9.28 3.70
N LEU A 38 -21.95 8.90 4.44
CA LEU A 38 -23.35 9.16 4.05
C LEU A 38 -23.63 10.66 3.91
N ASP A 39 -23.18 11.44 4.89
CA ASP A 39 -23.38 12.89 4.91
C ASP A 39 -22.71 13.56 3.69
N ASP A 40 -21.47 13.17 3.36
CA ASP A 40 -20.75 13.71 2.19
C ASP A 40 -21.48 13.41 0.87
N PHE A 41 -22.07 12.22 0.72
CA PHE A 41 -22.83 11.86 -0.48
C PHE A 41 -24.10 12.70 -0.61
N ILE A 42 -24.77 12.98 0.51
CA ILE A 42 -26.00 13.77 0.54
C ILE A 42 -25.68 15.24 0.27
N ASP A 43 -24.69 15.80 0.97
CA ASP A 43 -24.30 17.21 0.87
C ASP A 43 -23.84 17.59 -0.54
N GLN A 44 -23.10 16.70 -1.21
CA GLN A 44 -22.65 16.91 -2.59
C GLN A 44 -23.65 16.44 -3.65
N SER A 45 -24.83 15.96 -3.24
CA SER A 45 -25.89 15.47 -4.14
C SER A 45 -25.40 14.44 -5.15
N VAL A 46 -24.58 13.48 -4.71
CA VAL A 46 -23.96 12.49 -5.58
C VAL A 46 -25.01 11.51 -6.13
N PRO A 47 -25.08 11.29 -7.46
CA PRO A 47 -26.04 10.34 -8.02
C PRO A 47 -25.84 8.92 -7.49
N THR A 48 -26.93 8.22 -7.14
CA THR A 48 -26.88 6.85 -6.58
C THR A 48 -26.09 5.87 -7.46
N LEU A 49 -26.20 5.99 -8.79
CA LEU A 49 -25.42 5.17 -9.72
C LEU A 49 -23.91 5.37 -9.58
N LYS A 50 -23.48 6.60 -9.25
CA LYS A 50 -22.06 6.91 -8.98
C LYS A 50 -21.61 6.35 -7.65
N ILE A 51 -22.48 6.34 -6.63
CA ILE A 51 -22.21 5.68 -5.34
C ILE A 51 -22.03 4.16 -5.55
N LEU A 52 -22.89 3.50 -6.33
CA LEU A 52 -22.72 2.08 -6.66
C LEU A 52 -21.42 1.81 -7.41
N HIS A 53 -21.08 2.64 -8.40
CA HIS A 53 -19.82 2.53 -9.13
C HIS A 53 -18.60 2.75 -8.22
N TYR A 54 -18.67 3.71 -7.30
CA TYR A 54 -17.64 3.96 -6.29
C TYR A 54 -17.36 2.70 -5.46
N TYR A 55 -18.39 2.07 -4.91
CA TYR A 55 -18.21 0.84 -4.12
C TYR A 55 -17.77 -0.37 -4.95
N PHE A 56 -18.23 -0.47 -6.21
CA PHE A 56 -17.74 -1.51 -7.11
C PHE A 56 -16.23 -1.41 -7.34
N VAL A 57 -15.75 -0.19 -7.61
CA VAL A 57 -14.33 0.11 -7.83
C VAL A 57 -13.51 0.10 -6.54
N PHE A 58 -14.12 0.37 -5.39
CA PHE A 58 -13.46 0.27 -4.08
C PHE A 58 -13.36 -1.18 -3.59
N SER A 59 -14.23 -2.08 -4.07
CA SER A 59 -14.27 -3.48 -3.64
C SER A 59 -12.94 -4.24 -3.73
N PRO A 60 -12.04 -4.05 -4.72
CA PRO A 60 -10.74 -4.71 -4.74
C PRO A 60 -9.85 -4.30 -3.56
N GLU A 61 -9.85 -3.03 -3.17
CA GLU A 61 -9.10 -2.55 -2.01
C GLU A 61 -9.65 -3.16 -0.71
N ILE A 62 -10.97 -3.23 -0.57
CA ILE A 62 -11.64 -3.86 0.57
C ILE A 62 -11.31 -5.36 0.63
N ILE A 63 -11.42 -6.07 -0.50
CA ILE A 63 -11.08 -7.49 -0.60
C ILE A 63 -9.63 -7.72 -0.20
N ARG A 64 -8.70 -6.88 -0.67
CA ARG A 64 -7.30 -6.96 -0.27
C ARG A 64 -7.20 -6.84 1.26
N LEU A 65 -7.78 -5.81 1.86
CA LEU A 65 -7.74 -5.59 3.31
C LEU A 65 -8.39 -6.75 4.11
N MET A 66 -9.47 -7.34 3.62
CA MET A 66 -10.22 -8.39 4.30
C MET A 66 -9.65 -9.80 4.09
N THR A 67 -8.74 -10.00 3.13
CA THR A 67 -8.22 -11.34 2.81
C THR A 67 -7.54 -12.01 4.01
N PRO A 68 -6.60 -11.38 4.75
CA PRO A 68 -5.99 -12.02 5.93
C PRO A 68 -7.01 -12.35 7.03
N VAL A 69 -8.02 -11.48 7.20
CA VAL A 69 -9.10 -11.67 8.18
C VAL A 69 -9.97 -12.87 7.82
N ALA A 70 -10.35 -12.98 6.54
CA ALA A 70 -11.12 -14.12 6.02
C ALA A 70 -10.32 -15.43 6.09
N VAL A 71 -9.02 -15.39 5.80
CA VAL A 71 -8.11 -16.54 5.86
C VAL A 71 -7.94 -17.02 7.31
N LEU A 72 -7.72 -16.11 8.26
CA LEU A 72 -7.64 -16.45 9.68
C LEU A 72 -8.96 -17.04 10.19
N PHE A 73 -10.08 -16.38 9.87
CA PHE A 73 -11.41 -16.89 10.19
C PHE A 73 -11.62 -18.30 9.66
N ALA A 74 -11.28 -18.52 8.38
CA ALA A 74 -11.41 -19.84 7.78
C ALA A 74 -10.53 -20.89 8.45
N ALA A 75 -9.31 -20.54 8.85
CA ALA A 75 -8.40 -21.46 9.53
C ALA A 75 -8.94 -21.84 10.91
N LEU A 76 -9.39 -20.85 11.68
CA LEU A 76 -10.02 -21.07 12.99
C LEU A 76 -11.30 -21.89 12.85
N PHE A 77 -12.17 -21.55 11.90
CA PHE A 77 -13.47 -22.18 11.74
C PHE A 77 -13.38 -23.63 11.26
N THR A 78 -12.59 -23.88 10.21
CA THR A 78 -12.47 -25.23 9.65
C THR A 78 -11.76 -26.20 10.59
N ALA A 79 -10.63 -25.81 11.19
CA ALA A 79 -9.94 -26.64 12.17
C ALA A 79 -10.78 -26.83 13.43
N GLY A 80 -11.49 -25.79 13.89
CA GLY A 80 -12.34 -25.84 15.07
C GLY A 80 -13.56 -26.73 14.86
N LYS A 81 -14.17 -26.68 13.67
CA LYS A 81 -15.25 -27.58 13.27
C LYS A 81 -14.76 -29.04 13.24
N ALA A 82 -13.60 -29.31 12.65
CA ALA A 82 -13.00 -30.65 12.64
C ALA A 82 -12.68 -31.16 14.05
N ALA A 83 -12.23 -30.29 14.97
CA ALA A 83 -12.00 -30.64 16.37
C ALA A 83 -13.31 -30.93 17.13
N ASN A 84 -14.35 -30.12 16.91
CA ASN A 84 -15.65 -30.26 17.56
C ASN A 84 -16.39 -31.52 17.11
N LEU A 85 -16.34 -31.84 15.81
CA LEU A 85 -16.90 -33.06 15.24
C LEU A 85 -16.03 -34.31 15.48
N SER A 86 -14.93 -34.17 16.24
CA SER A 86 -13.96 -35.23 16.52
C SER A 86 -13.29 -35.85 15.27
N GLU A 87 -13.42 -35.21 14.10
CA GLU A 87 -12.71 -35.57 12.87
C GLU A 87 -11.20 -35.46 13.06
N LEU A 88 -10.75 -34.38 13.70
CA LEU A 88 -9.32 -34.17 13.98
C LEU A 88 -8.77 -35.24 14.94
N THR A 89 -9.56 -35.68 15.92
CA THR A 89 -9.18 -36.76 16.82
C THR A 89 -9.05 -38.08 16.07
N ALA A 90 -9.99 -38.40 15.17
CA ALA A 90 -9.95 -39.61 14.34
C ALA A 90 -8.74 -39.59 13.37
N ILE A 91 -8.43 -38.44 12.77
CA ILE A 91 -7.27 -38.26 11.90
C ILE A 91 -5.97 -38.53 12.69
N LYS A 92 -5.84 -37.96 13.89
CA LYS A 92 -4.66 -38.18 14.75
C LYS A 92 -4.55 -39.64 15.22
N ALA A 93 -5.67 -40.27 15.59
CA ALA A 93 -5.71 -41.69 15.98
C ALA A 93 -5.30 -42.63 14.84
N SER A 94 -5.46 -42.20 13.58
CA SER A 94 -5.01 -42.93 12.39
C SER A 94 -3.50 -42.77 12.10
N GLY A 95 -2.72 -42.20 13.03
CA GLY A 95 -1.28 -41.98 12.88
C GLY A 95 -0.91 -40.73 12.07
N VAL A 96 -1.87 -39.89 11.68
CA VAL A 96 -1.59 -38.67 10.92
C VAL A 96 -1.16 -37.55 11.88
N SER A 97 0.05 -37.02 11.67
CA SER A 97 0.57 -35.92 12.48
C SER A 97 -0.20 -34.61 12.25
N LEU A 98 -0.19 -33.72 13.26
CA LEU A 98 -0.80 -32.39 13.16
C LEU A 98 -0.22 -31.58 11.99
N PHE A 99 1.07 -31.73 11.69
CA PHE A 99 1.72 -31.07 10.55
C PHE A 99 1.14 -31.53 9.22
N ARG A 100 0.85 -32.83 9.06
CA ARG A 100 0.25 -33.34 7.82
C ARG A 100 -1.18 -32.85 7.64
N PHE A 101 -1.91 -32.65 8.74
CA PHE A 101 -3.23 -32.01 8.74
C PHE A 101 -3.17 -30.53 8.35
N MET A 102 -2.15 -29.79 8.80
CA MET A 102 -1.97 -28.36 8.48
C MET A 102 -1.52 -28.12 7.03
N LEU A 103 -0.82 -29.08 6.43
CA LEU A 103 -0.19 -28.90 5.11
C LEU A 103 -1.14 -28.47 3.98
N PRO A 104 -2.36 -29.02 3.81
CA PRO A 104 -3.29 -28.60 2.76
C PRO A 104 -3.72 -27.14 2.91
N PHE A 105 -3.89 -26.66 4.15
CA PHE A 105 -4.18 -25.27 4.45
C PHE A 105 -3.01 -24.36 4.07
N LEU A 106 -1.79 -24.72 4.47
CA LEU A 106 -0.57 -23.95 4.17
C LEU A 106 -0.31 -23.85 2.67
N VAL A 107 -0.47 -24.95 1.93
CA VAL A 107 -0.33 -24.96 0.46
C VAL A 107 -1.38 -24.06 -0.19
N THR A 108 -2.64 -24.18 0.23
CA THR A 108 -3.72 -23.33 -0.30
C THR A 108 -3.43 -21.85 -0.05
N THR A 109 -3.03 -21.51 1.19
CA THR A 109 -2.72 -20.14 1.58
C THR A 109 -1.48 -19.59 0.91
N PHE A 110 -0.49 -20.43 0.58
CA PHE A 110 0.67 -20.01 -0.21
C PHE A 110 0.25 -19.49 -1.58
N PHE A 111 -0.65 -20.19 -2.28
CA PHE A 111 -1.20 -19.73 -3.55
C PHE A 111 -2.06 -18.47 -3.39
N ILE A 112 -2.85 -18.39 -2.32
CA ILE A 112 -3.62 -17.16 -2.01
C ILE A 112 -2.68 -15.98 -1.76
N SER A 113 -1.58 -16.17 -1.03
CA SER A 113 -0.57 -15.14 -0.79
C SER A 113 0.08 -14.68 -2.09
N LEU A 114 0.45 -15.61 -2.98
CA LEU A 114 1.04 -15.28 -4.28
C LEU A 114 0.05 -14.48 -5.14
N PHE A 115 -1.21 -14.91 -5.19
CA PHE A 115 -2.27 -14.17 -5.86
C PHE A 115 -2.49 -12.79 -5.22
N SER A 116 -2.41 -12.68 -3.90
CA SER A 116 -2.58 -11.42 -3.16
C SER A 116 -1.50 -10.39 -3.50
N VAL A 117 -0.25 -10.81 -3.75
CA VAL A 117 0.82 -9.91 -4.25
C VAL A 117 0.45 -9.34 -5.62
N TYR A 118 0.00 -10.17 -6.55
CA TYR A 118 -0.43 -9.70 -7.87
C TYR A 118 -1.67 -8.81 -7.80
N PHE A 119 -2.68 -9.24 -7.04
CA PHE A 119 -3.94 -8.54 -6.86
C PHE A 119 -3.73 -7.15 -6.23
N GLY A 120 -3.02 -7.10 -5.10
CA GLY A 120 -2.68 -5.84 -4.43
C GLY A 120 -1.64 -5.00 -5.15
N GLY A 121 -0.80 -5.62 -5.98
CA GLY A 121 0.26 -4.96 -6.71
C GLY A 121 -0.18 -4.27 -7.99
N TYR A 122 -1.21 -4.80 -8.68
CA TYR A 122 -1.61 -4.34 -10.01
C TYR A 122 -3.11 -4.05 -10.15
N LEU A 123 -3.98 -4.94 -9.67
CA LEU A 123 -5.44 -4.79 -9.82
C LEU A 123 -6.01 -3.72 -8.87
N VAL A 124 -5.62 -3.75 -7.60
CA VAL A 124 -6.09 -2.79 -6.60
C VAL A 124 -5.71 -1.35 -6.94
N PRO A 125 -4.44 -1.05 -7.30
CA PRO A 125 -4.06 0.32 -7.67
C PRO A 125 -4.81 0.83 -8.89
N MET A 126 -5.04 0.00 -9.90
CA MET A 126 -5.84 0.36 -11.08
C MET A 126 -7.27 0.79 -10.69
N ALA A 127 -7.91 0.06 -9.78
CA ALA A 127 -9.24 0.42 -9.29
C ALA A 127 -9.19 1.70 -8.43
N ASN A 128 -8.19 1.83 -7.56
CA ASN A 128 -8.01 3.01 -6.72
C ASN A 128 -7.85 4.32 -7.52
N LYS A 129 -7.24 4.29 -8.71
CA LYS A 129 -7.17 5.44 -9.62
C LYS A 129 -8.56 5.99 -9.95
N THR A 130 -9.48 5.11 -10.33
CA THR A 130 -10.88 5.48 -10.64
C THR A 130 -11.65 5.89 -9.38
N LYS A 131 -11.42 5.22 -8.25
CA LYS A 131 -12.02 5.61 -6.95
C LYS A 131 -11.67 7.05 -6.57
N ILE A 132 -10.39 7.39 -6.61
CA ILE A 132 -9.90 8.73 -6.23
C ILE A 132 -10.40 9.80 -7.20
N ASN A 133 -10.49 9.49 -8.50
CA ASN A 133 -11.11 10.40 -9.46
C ASN A 133 -12.59 10.71 -9.10
N ILE A 134 -13.36 9.70 -8.69
CA ILE A 134 -14.74 9.90 -8.23
C ILE A 134 -14.77 10.76 -6.95
N GLU A 135 -13.88 10.51 -5.98
CA GLU A 135 -13.77 11.31 -4.76
C GLU A 135 -13.47 12.79 -5.06
N GLN A 136 -12.56 13.06 -5.99
CA GLN A 136 -12.18 14.43 -6.35
C GLN A 136 -13.29 15.17 -7.09
N VAL A 137 -13.95 14.51 -8.05
CA VAL A 137 -14.97 15.14 -8.89
C VAL A 137 -16.31 15.30 -8.17
N TYR A 138 -16.75 14.27 -7.45
CA TYR A 138 -18.10 14.22 -6.87
C TYR A 138 -18.14 14.50 -5.37
N LEU A 139 -17.10 14.11 -4.62
CA LEU A 139 -17.05 14.38 -3.17
C LEU A 139 -16.26 15.64 -2.84
N LYS A 140 -15.61 16.27 -3.83
CA LYS A 140 -14.71 17.42 -3.64
C LYS A 140 -13.64 17.18 -2.56
N LYS A 141 -13.32 15.92 -2.29
CA LYS A 141 -12.28 15.52 -1.32
C LYS A 141 -10.92 15.63 -2.01
N ASN A 142 -9.92 16.15 -1.28
CA ASN A 142 -8.54 16.24 -1.77
C ASN A 142 -8.41 17.00 -3.11
N LEU A 143 -9.10 18.14 -3.24
CA LEU A 143 -8.94 19.10 -4.35
C LEU A 143 -7.57 19.80 -4.30
N SER A 144 -6.49 19.03 -4.26
CA SER A 144 -5.23 19.49 -4.83
C SER A 144 -5.43 19.37 -6.33
N PHE A 145 -5.63 20.49 -7.03
CA PHE A 145 -5.67 20.48 -8.48
C PHE A 145 -4.45 19.72 -8.96
N ALA A 146 -4.66 18.61 -9.66
CA ALA A 146 -3.69 17.54 -9.96
C ALA A 146 -2.49 17.96 -10.84
N GLU A 147 -2.28 19.26 -10.97
CA GLU A 147 -1.23 19.89 -11.75
C GLU A 147 -0.75 21.22 -11.16
N SER A 148 -1.29 21.72 -10.03
CA SER A 148 -0.95 23.04 -9.50
C SER A 148 -0.13 23.02 -8.20
N ASN A 149 0.68 24.06 -8.02
CA ASN A 149 1.55 24.28 -6.85
C ASN A 149 2.43 23.07 -6.48
N ILE A 150 3.09 22.51 -7.48
CA ILE A 150 4.04 21.41 -7.31
C ILE A 150 5.32 21.96 -6.68
N TYR A 151 5.70 21.44 -5.53
CA TYR A 151 6.96 21.77 -4.85
C TYR A 151 7.71 20.47 -4.54
N PHE A 152 8.96 20.39 -4.97
CA PHE A 152 9.81 19.24 -4.67
C PHE A 152 11.29 19.60 -4.70
N GLN A 153 12.07 18.74 -4.07
CA GLN A 153 13.52 18.78 -4.12
C GLN A 153 14.03 17.88 -5.25
N ASP A 154 14.87 18.43 -6.12
CA ASP A 154 15.44 17.78 -7.32
C ASP A 154 16.88 17.30 -7.11
N SER A 155 17.58 17.86 -6.12
CA SER A 155 18.86 17.36 -5.63
C SER A 155 19.01 17.75 -4.16
N LYS A 156 20.04 17.26 -3.46
CA LYS A 156 20.32 17.66 -2.07
C LYS A 156 20.39 19.18 -1.85
N THR A 157 20.72 19.94 -2.90
CA THR A 157 20.89 21.39 -2.86
C THR A 157 19.94 22.14 -3.80
N ARG A 158 18.95 21.47 -4.42
CA ARG A 158 18.07 22.11 -5.42
C ARG A 158 16.60 21.89 -5.10
N ILE A 159 15.86 23.00 -5.07
CA ILE A 159 14.42 23.02 -4.85
C ILE A 159 13.73 23.60 -6.08
N ILE A 160 12.61 23.00 -6.47
CA ILE A 160 11.82 23.41 -7.62
C ILE A 160 10.38 23.65 -7.18
N SER A 161 9.85 24.81 -7.58
CA SER A 161 8.44 25.14 -7.45
C SER A 161 7.83 25.39 -8.83
N ILE A 162 6.72 24.74 -9.14
CA ILE A 162 5.98 24.88 -10.39
C ILE A 162 4.55 25.24 -10.02
N SER A 163 4.04 26.34 -10.58
CA SER A 163 2.66 26.75 -10.29
C SER A 163 1.63 25.87 -10.99
N TYR A 164 1.91 25.45 -12.23
CA TYR A 164 0.99 24.62 -13.01
C TYR A 164 1.75 23.76 -14.04
N PHE A 165 1.44 22.46 -14.15
CA PHE A 165 2.05 21.56 -15.13
C PHE A 165 1.01 21.03 -16.12
N ASP A 166 1.17 21.33 -17.41
CA ASP A 166 0.36 20.78 -18.50
C ASP A 166 0.96 19.44 -18.95
N SER A 167 0.29 18.35 -18.58
CA SER A 167 0.74 16.98 -18.86
C SER A 167 0.61 16.57 -20.34
N GLU A 168 -0.33 17.15 -21.09
CA GLU A 168 -0.47 16.86 -22.53
C GLU A 168 0.68 17.48 -23.33
N ARG A 169 1.09 18.68 -22.94
CA ARG A 169 2.19 19.39 -23.60
C ARG A 169 3.54 19.15 -22.97
N ASN A 170 3.66 18.42 -21.86
CA ASN A 170 4.89 18.30 -21.08
C ASN A 170 5.52 19.67 -20.72
N ARG A 171 4.67 20.61 -20.31
CA ARG A 171 5.06 22.01 -20.05
C ARG A 171 4.78 22.40 -18.61
N ALA A 172 5.81 22.83 -17.88
CA ALA A 172 5.64 23.43 -16.55
C ALA A 172 5.62 24.95 -16.64
N ASN A 173 4.62 25.59 -16.06
CA ASN A 173 4.38 27.03 -16.10
C ASN A 173 4.71 27.65 -14.74
N ARG A 174 5.27 28.87 -14.79
CA ARG A 174 5.79 29.65 -13.65
C ARG A 174 6.67 28.79 -12.76
N VAL A 175 7.86 28.51 -13.28
CA VAL A 175 8.84 27.65 -12.61
C VAL A 175 9.87 28.50 -11.91
N SER A 176 10.14 28.17 -10.66
CA SER A 176 11.29 28.67 -9.90
C SER A 176 12.20 27.50 -9.56
N ILE A 177 13.46 27.59 -9.97
CA ILE A 177 14.52 26.63 -9.65
C ILE A 177 15.49 27.36 -8.73
N GLN A 178 15.72 26.80 -7.55
CA GLN A 178 16.54 27.39 -6.51
C GLN A 178 17.68 26.44 -6.15
N ASP A 179 18.90 26.88 -6.40
CA ASP A 179 20.15 26.19 -6.07
C ASP A 179 20.74 26.78 -4.79
N PHE A 180 21.07 25.92 -3.84
CA PHE A 180 21.69 26.25 -2.56
C PHE A 180 23.16 25.78 -2.53
N SER A 181 23.97 26.38 -1.65
CA SER A 181 25.36 25.97 -1.47
C SER A 181 25.43 24.56 -0.87
N SER A 182 26.43 23.78 -1.28
CA SER A 182 26.73 22.48 -0.67
C SER A 182 27.31 22.59 0.74
N GLU A 183 27.92 23.74 1.07
CA GLU A 183 28.50 24.02 2.39
C GLU A 183 27.44 24.50 3.39
N ASP A 184 26.45 25.25 2.90
CA ASP A 184 25.35 25.80 3.70
C ASP A 184 24.04 25.78 2.89
N LEU A 185 23.15 24.84 3.24
CA LEU A 185 21.86 24.65 2.58
C LEU A 185 20.89 25.82 2.80
N THR A 186 21.17 26.74 3.72
CA THR A 186 20.37 27.96 3.90
C THR A 186 20.77 29.07 2.93
N ARG A 187 21.95 28.97 2.32
CA ARG A 187 22.50 29.98 1.43
C ARG A 187 22.17 29.65 -0.03
N MET A 188 21.26 30.42 -0.61
CA MET A 188 20.95 30.34 -2.04
C MET A 188 22.14 30.87 -2.87
N SER A 189 22.57 30.08 -3.84
CA SER A 189 23.67 30.41 -4.77
C SER A 189 23.15 30.87 -6.13
N ARG A 190 22.04 30.30 -6.60
CA ARG A 190 21.46 30.60 -7.90
C ARG A 190 19.95 30.39 -7.90
N ARG A 191 19.22 31.21 -8.64
CA ARG A 191 17.78 31.09 -8.85
C ARG A 191 17.41 31.35 -10.30
N ILE A 192 16.61 30.49 -10.89
CA ILE A 192 16.03 30.69 -12.22
C ILE A 192 14.53 30.83 -12.05
N ASP A 193 13.96 31.95 -12.51
CA ASP A 193 12.51 32.08 -12.66
C ASP A 193 12.18 32.13 -14.15
N ALA A 194 11.33 31.22 -14.62
CA ALA A 194 10.92 31.12 -16.02
C ALA A 194 9.40 31.15 -16.15
N VAL A 195 8.90 31.76 -17.23
CA VAL A 195 7.46 31.77 -17.53
C VAL A 195 6.99 30.34 -17.79
N PHE A 196 7.76 29.54 -18.52
CA PHE A 196 7.58 28.10 -18.59
C PHE A 196 8.88 27.37 -18.88
N ILE A 197 8.90 26.07 -18.60
CA ILE A 197 9.91 25.13 -19.10
C ILE A 197 9.22 24.03 -19.90
N GLN A 198 9.89 23.58 -20.96
CA GLN A 198 9.39 22.57 -21.89
C GLN A 198 10.41 21.43 -21.98
N PHE A 199 9.95 20.19 -21.87
CA PHE A 199 10.85 19.04 -22.00
C PHE A 199 11.14 18.72 -23.48
N ASP A 200 12.42 18.62 -23.83
CA ASP A 200 12.89 18.14 -25.13
C ASP A 200 13.20 16.65 -25.04
N SER A 201 12.35 15.82 -25.68
CA SER A 201 12.47 14.36 -25.66
C SER A 201 13.70 13.82 -26.40
N THR A 202 14.27 14.58 -27.33
CA THR A 202 15.44 14.18 -28.11
C THR A 202 16.72 14.37 -27.29
N LYS A 203 16.83 15.51 -26.61
CA LYS A 203 17.99 15.86 -25.77
C LYS A 203 17.88 15.35 -24.33
N LYS A 204 16.68 14.98 -23.89
CA LYS A 204 16.35 14.64 -22.49
C LYS A 204 16.67 15.79 -21.52
N THR A 205 16.44 17.02 -21.95
CA THR A 205 16.72 18.24 -21.18
C THR A 205 15.50 19.14 -21.13
N TRP A 206 15.43 19.98 -20.10
CA TRP A 206 14.39 21.02 -20.03
C TRP A 206 14.90 22.32 -20.64
N ILE A 207 14.04 22.95 -21.44
CA ILE A 207 14.31 24.24 -22.05
C ILE A 207 13.41 25.26 -21.36
N ALA A 208 14.03 26.20 -20.63
CA ALA A 208 13.34 27.31 -20.02
C ALA A 208 13.17 28.44 -21.03
N ASP A 209 11.98 29.05 -21.01
CA ASP A 209 11.59 30.10 -21.93
C ASP A 209 11.16 31.35 -21.16
N ASN A 210 11.65 32.50 -21.63
CA ASN A 210 11.40 33.83 -21.11
C ASN A 210 11.54 33.90 -19.58
N GLY A 211 12.78 34.09 -19.12
CA GLY A 211 13.08 34.05 -17.69
C GLY A 211 14.26 34.92 -17.29
N VAL A 212 14.57 34.82 -15.99
CA VAL A 212 15.69 35.51 -15.37
C VAL A 212 16.47 34.51 -14.52
N GLU A 213 17.77 34.46 -14.77
CA GLU A 213 18.74 33.77 -13.93
C GLU A 213 19.37 34.78 -12.98
N ARG A 214 19.32 34.51 -11.67
CA ARG A 214 19.97 35.29 -10.63
C ARG A 214 21.08 34.47 -10.00
N ILE A 215 22.27 35.04 -9.90
CA ILE A 215 23.43 34.45 -9.23
C ILE A 215 23.73 35.29 -8.00
N PHE A 216 23.81 34.65 -6.84
CA PHE A 216 23.99 35.29 -5.54
C PHE A 216 25.42 35.05 -5.05
N TYR A 217 26.17 36.14 -4.91
CA TYR A 217 27.48 36.19 -4.27
C TYR A 217 27.32 36.73 -2.83
N PRO A 218 28.34 36.68 -1.96
CA PRO A 218 28.21 37.20 -0.58
C PRO A 218 27.70 38.64 -0.52
N ASP A 219 28.20 39.50 -1.41
CA ASP A 219 27.99 40.96 -1.31
C ASP A 219 27.23 41.55 -2.51
N LYS A 220 26.90 40.74 -3.51
CA LYS A 220 26.25 41.20 -4.76
C LYS A 220 25.36 40.14 -5.38
N GLN A 221 24.40 40.58 -6.17
CA GLN A 221 23.60 39.71 -7.05
C GLN A 221 23.79 40.13 -8.51
N GLU A 222 23.80 39.17 -9.41
CA GLU A 222 23.80 39.38 -10.86
C GLU A 222 22.54 38.78 -11.46
N ALA A 223 21.83 39.53 -12.30
CA ALA A 223 20.63 39.08 -12.97
C ALA A 223 20.84 39.06 -14.49
N ARG A 224 20.57 37.92 -15.12
CA ARG A 224 20.68 37.70 -16.56
C ARG A 224 19.32 37.31 -17.11
N TYR A 225 18.78 38.15 -17.98
CA TYR A 225 17.54 37.85 -18.69
C TYR A 225 17.84 36.95 -19.89
N PHE A 226 16.99 35.97 -20.13
CA PHE A 226 17.11 35.07 -21.27
C PHE A 226 15.76 34.85 -21.94
N ASN A 227 15.79 34.72 -23.27
CA ASN A 227 14.63 34.28 -24.04
C ASN A 227 14.53 32.76 -24.00
N GLN A 228 15.66 32.05 -24.07
CA GLN A 228 15.72 30.60 -24.00
C GLN A 228 16.99 30.16 -23.26
N LEU A 229 16.86 29.18 -22.36
CA LEU A 229 17.96 28.61 -21.58
C LEU A 229 17.79 27.09 -21.48
N GLU A 230 18.78 26.33 -21.94
CA GLU A 230 18.81 24.88 -21.79
C GLU A 230 19.35 24.51 -20.40
N ILE A 231 18.55 23.78 -19.61
CA ILE A 231 18.90 23.35 -18.26
C ILE A 231 19.20 21.85 -18.28
N LYS A 232 20.49 21.52 -18.15
CA LYS A 232 21.02 20.15 -18.34
C LYS A 232 21.11 19.31 -17.06
N ASP A 233 20.99 19.96 -15.91
CA ASP A 233 21.33 19.39 -14.60
C ASP A 233 20.07 19.10 -13.74
N LEU A 234 18.88 19.06 -14.35
CA LEU A 234 17.65 18.67 -13.67
C LEU A 234 17.49 17.15 -13.67
N ASN A 235 17.18 16.58 -12.50
CA ASN A 235 17.11 15.13 -12.31
C ASN A 235 15.70 14.55 -12.47
N PHE A 236 14.70 15.39 -12.76
CA PHE A 236 13.30 14.98 -12.90
C PHE A 236 12.82 14.98 -14.37
N LEU A 237 11.92 14.06 -14.66
CA LEU A 237 11.22 13.90 -15.94
C LEU A 237 9.78 14.44 -15.84
N PRO A 238 9.11 14.72 -16.97
CA PRO A 238 7.69 15.10 -16.98
C PRO A 238 6.79 14.09 -16.24
N GLU A 239 7.08 12.80 -16.39
CA GLU A 239 6.37 11.69 -15.72
C GLU A 239 6.52 11.71 -14.20
N ASP A 240 7.62 12.27 -13.68
CA ASP A 240 7.81 12.41 -12.24
C ASP A 240 6.86 13.46 -11.64
N LEU A 241 6.50 14.50 -12.40
CA LEU A 241 5.59 15.56 -11.92
C LEU A 241 4.16 15.07 -11.76
N THR A 242 3.69 14.25 -12.71
CA THR A 242 2.38 13.61 -12.62
C THR A 242 2.36 12.55 -11.53
N THR A 243 3.44 11.78 -11.38
CA THR A 243 3.54 10.71 -10.38
C THR A 243 3.66 11.26 -8.95
N LYS A 244 4.41 12.35 -8.73
CA LYS A 244 4.61 12.96 -7.40
C LYS A 244 3.33 13.47 -6.74
N GLN A 245 2.28 13.74 -7.52
CA GLN A 245 0.99 14.18 -6.99
C GLN A 245 0.00 13.04 -6.72
N ARG A 246 0.26 11.84 -7.22
CA ARG A 246 -0.63 10.68 -6.99
C ARG A 246 -0.44 10.16 -5.59
N LYS A 247 -1.53 9.70 -4.97
CA LYS A 247 -1.42 8.95 -3.72
C LYS A 247 -0.68 7.65 -4.01
N THR A 248 0.21 7.23 -3.11
CA THR A 248 0.94 5.94 -3.25
C THR A 248 0.00 4.73 -3.35
N SER A 249 -1.24 4.87 -2.88
CA SER A 249 -2.32 3.87 -3.02
C SER A 249 -2.83 3.68 -4.46
N GLU A 250 -2.54 4.60 -5.37
CA GLU A 250 -2.84 4.50 -6.81
C GLU A 250 -1.74 3.81 -7.59
N MET A 251 -0.53 3.75 -7.05
CA MET A 251 0.63 3.27 -7.79
C MET A 251 0.69 1.75 -7.76
N ASN A 252 1.01 1.12 -8.88
CA ASN A 252 1.33 -0.29 -8.92
C ASN A 252 2.75 -0.57 -8.39
N LEU A 253 3.15 -1.84 -8.27
CA LEU A 253 4.48 -2.19 -7.73
C LEU A 253 5.65 -1.69 -8.61
N ALA A 254 5.48 -1.63 -9.93
CA ALA A 254 6.50 -1.09 -10.83
C ALA A 254 6.60 0.43 -10.69
N GLU A 255 5.47 1.14 -10.69
CA GLU A 255 5.37 2.59 -10.48
C GLU A 255 5.99 3.00 -9.12
N LEU A 256 5.72 2.23 -8.04
CA LEU A 256 6.36 2.47 -6.73
C LEU A 256 7.89 2.31 -6.78
N LYS A 257 8.39 1.32 -7.51
CA LYS A 257 9.83 1.09 -7.64
C LYS A 257 10.50 2.21 -8.45
N GLU A 258 9.84 2.69 -9.50
CA GLU A 258 10.30 3.84 -10.27
C GLU A 258 10.29 5.11 -9.43
N LEU A 259 9.25 5.32 -8.61
CA LEU A 259 9.19 6.44 -7.68
C LEU A 259 10.33 6.39 -6.65
N ILE A 260 10.65 5.23 -6.07
CA ILE A 260 11.79 5.06 -5.16
C ILE A 260 13.09 5.47 -5.85
N ASN A 261 13.32 5.00 -7.09
CA ASN A 261 14.50 5.34 -7.86
C ASN A 261 14.55 6.85 -8.19
N SER A 262 13.40 7.45 -8.51
CA SER A 262 13.27 8.88 -8.77
C SER A 262 13.59 9.71 -7.52
N GLN A 263 13.07 9.32 -6.35
CA GLN A 263 13.37 9.95 -5.07
C GLN A 263 14.87 9.87 -4.75
N LEU A 264 15.49 8.70 -4.94
CA LEU A 264 16.93 8.51 -4.74
C LEU A 264 17.78 9.38 -5.68
N ARG A 265 17.44 9.43 -6.98
CA ARG A 265 18.13 10.32 -7.95
C ARG A 265 18.00 11.79 -7.57
N ALA A 266 16.83 12.17 -7.06
CA ALA A 266 16.55 13.53 -6.62
C ALA A 266 17.16 13.86 -5.23
N GLY A 267 17.82 12.92 -4.57
CA GLY A 267 18.40 13.10 -3.24
C GLY A 267 17.37 13.19 -2.11
N ASN A 268 16.11 12.79 -2.37
CA ASN A 268 15.03 12.74 -1.38
C ASN A 268 15.10 11.47 -0.55
N ASP A 269 14.53 11.51 0.66
CA ASP A 269 14.35 10.32 1.49
C ASP A 269 13.18 9.45 0.96
N PRO A 270 13.43 8.22 0.46
CA PRO A 270 12.39 7.34 -0.05
C PRO A 270 11.72 6.50 1.05
N THR A 271 12.03 6.71 2.34
CA THR A 271 11.60 5.87 3.47
C THR A 271 10.10 5.54 3.44
N SER A 272 9.23 6.54 3.28
CA SER A 272 7.77 6.31 3.22
C SER A 272 7.34 5.42 2.04
N THR A 273 7.93 5.64 0.87
CA THR A 273 7.64 4.87 -0.35
C THR A 273 8.18 3.44 -0.24
N LEU A 274 9.36 3.27 0.35
CA LEU A 274 9.94 1.95 0.65
C LEU A 274 9.07 1.16 1.62
N ILE A 275 8.59 1.80 2.69
CA ILE A 275 7.67 1.16 3.65
C ILE A 275 6.43 0.67 2.92
N GLU A 276 5.82 1.48 2.05
CA GLU A 276 4.64 1.08 1.26
C GLU A 276 4.94 -0.09 0.32
N TYR A 277 6.07 -0.03 -0.41
CA TYR A 277 6.51 -1.10 -1.31
C TYR A 277 6.66 -2.43 -0.57
N HIS A 278 7.42 -2.44 0.54
CA HIS A 278 7.61 -3.65 1.34
C HIS A 278 6.33 -4.10 2.06
N SER A 279 5.45 -3.16 2.44
CA SER A 279 4.17 -3.46 3.09
C SER A 279 3.25 -4.28 2.20
N ARG A 280 3.32 -4.14 0.87
CA ARG A 280 2.51 -4.98 -0.05
C ARG A 280 2.90 -6.45 0.01
N PHE A 281 4.20 -6.75 0.07
CA PHE A 281 4.69 -8.11 0.24
C PHE A 281 4.42 -8.63 1.64
N ALA A 282 4.66 -7.80 2.66
CA ALA A 282 4.37 -8.15 4.05
C ALA A 282 2.89 -8.50 4.23
N PHE A 283 1.99 -7.67 3.71
CA PHE A 283 0.55 -7.87 3.82
C PHE A 283 0.08 -9.17 3.13
N ALA A 284 0.66 -9.52 1.98
CA ALA A 284 0.38 -10.80 1.34
C ALA A 284 0.88 -11.99 2.18
N ALA A 285 2.10 -11.88 2.72
CA ALA A 285 2.70 -12.90 3.59
C ALA A 285 1.94 -13.10 4.91
N THR A 286 1.22 -12.08 5.39
CA THR A 286 0.34 -12.17 6.58
C THR A 286 -0.63 -13.33 6.46
N ASN A 287 -1.16 -13.62 5.26
CA ASN A 287 -2.07 -14.74 5.03
C ASN A 287 -1.48 -16.07 5.53
N LEU A 288 -0.21 -16.35 5.25
CA LEU A 288 0.46 -17.57 5.71
C LEU A 288 0.66 -17.56 7.23
N ILE A 289 1.07 -16.42 7.77
CA ILE A 289 1.39 -16.26 9.20
C ILE A 289 0.13 -16.46 10.05
N VAL A 290 -1.01 -15.88 9.65
CA VAL A 290 -2.25 -16.03 10.39
C VAL A 290 -2.80 -17.46 10.35
N VAL A 291 -2.54 -18.22 9.29
CA VAL A 291 -2.88 -19.66 9.24
C VAL A 291 -1.99 -20.47 10.17
N LEU A 292 -0.68 -20.20 10.18
CA LEU A 292 0.26 -20.83 11.12
C LEU A 292 -0.10 -20.51 12.58
N PHE A 293 -0.61 -19.31 12.84
CA PHE A 293 -1.08 -18.91 14.15
C PHE A 293 -2.43 -19.56 14.52
N GLY A 294 -3.41 -19.51 13.63
CA GLY A 294 -4.79 -19.92 13.89
C GLY A 294 -4.99 -21.43 13.98
N LEU A 295 -4.32 -22.21 13.12
CA LEU A 295 -4.54 -23.66 13.07
C LEU A 295 -4.17 -24.38 14.38
N PRO A 296 -2.99 -24.17 15.01
CA PRO A 296 -2.66 -24.82 16.28
C PRO A 296 -3.60 -24.42 17.42
N ILE A 297 -4.05 -23.17 17.45
CA ILE A 297 -4.97 -22.65 18.46
C ILE A 297 -6.33 -23.32 18.38
N SER A 298 -6.82 -23.58 17.15
CA SER A 298 -8.13 -24.17 16.91
C SER A 298 -8.13 -25.71 16.89
N ALA A 299 -6.97 -26.32 16.69
CA ALA A 299 -6.80 -27.77 16.70
C ALA A 299 -7.03 -28.43 18.08
N ASN A 300 -7.02 -27.65 19.15
CA ASN A 300 -7.33 -28.15 20.49
C ASN A 300 -8.83 -28.08 20.73
N LYS A 301 -9.42 -29.22 21.16
CA LYS A 301 -10.86 -29.33 21.46
C LYS A 301 -11.20 -28.37 22.61
N ARG A 302 -11.80 -27.23 22.29
CA ARG A 302 -12.27 -26.22 23.26
C ARG A 302 -13.78 -26.32 23.39
N LYS A 303 -14.32 -26.08 24.58
CA LYS A 303 -15.77 -25.97 24.85
C LYS A 303 -16.39 -24.67 24.28
N GLY A 304 -15.87 -24.14 23.17
CA GLY A 304 -16.28 -22.86 22.58
C GLY A 304 -16.99 -23.06 21.25
N GLY A 305 -18.18 -22.47 21.10
CA GLY A 305 -18.93 -22.47 19.85
C GLY A 305 -18.37 -21.50 18.79
N LEU A 306 -19.11 -21.34 17.70
CA LEU A 306 -18.76 -20.46 16.56
C LEU A 306 -18.45 -19.02 17.00
N ALA A 307 -19.21 -18.48 17.96
CA ALA A 307 -19.02 -17.13 18.48
C ALA A 307 -17.62 -16.90 19.10
N VAL A 308 -17.05 -17.91 19.76
CA VAL A 308 -15.71 -17.82 20.35
C VAL A 308 -14.65 -17.72 19.26
N GLN A 309 -14.81 -18.45 18.16
CA GLN A 309 -13.87 -18.41 17.03
C GLN A 309 -13.92 -17.04 16.33
N VAL A 310 -15.11 -16.48 16.16
CA VAL A 310 -15.29 -15.11 15.63
C VAL A 310 -14.66 -14.08 16.56
N GLY A 311 -14.90 -14.16 17.87
CA GLY A 311 -14.29 -13.26 18.85
C GLY A 311 -12.76 -13.31 18.86
N ILE A 312 -12.17 -14.51 18.79
CA ILE A 312 -10.72 -14.68 18.65
C ILE A 312 -10.23 -14.06 17.34
N ASN A 313 -10.93 -14.30 16.22
CA ASN A 313 -10.55 -13.72 14.93
C ASN A 313 -10.51 -12.18 14.99
N ILE A 314 -11.55 -11.55 15.54
CA ILE A 314 -11.64 -10.10 15.70
C ILE A 314 -10.52 -9.58 16.59
N LEU A 315 -10.30 -10.20 17.76
CA LEU A 315 -9.26 -9.78 18.70
C LEU A 315 -7.86 -9.87 18.07
N VAL A 316 -7.55 -10.98 17.42
CA VAL A 316 -6.25 -11.23 16.78
C VAL A 316 -6.03 -10.25 15.62
N THR A 317 -7.08 -10.00 14.83
CA THR A 317 -7.05 -9.00 13.74
C THR A 317 -6.80 -7.61 14.30
N PHE A 318 -7.50 -7.21 15.37
CA PHE A 318 -7.33 -5.92 16.01
C PHE A 318 -5.89 -5.74 16.54
N ILE A 319 -5.36 -6.74 17.24
CA ILE A 319 -3.97 -6.71 17.74
C ILE A 319 -2.99 -6.56 16.57
N TYR A 320 -3.19 -7.29 15.47
CA TYR A 320 -2.36 -7.19 14.28
C TYR A 320 -2.36 -5.77 13.70
N LEU A 321 -3.54 -5.15 13.58
CA LEU A 321 -3.67 -3.78 13.09
C LEU A 321 -2.99 -2.76 14.00
N VAL A 322 -3.09 -2.92 15.32
CA VAL A 322 -2.40 -2.06 16.29
C VAL A 322 -0.89 -2.14 16.10
N PHE A 323 -0.32 -3.34 16.03
CA PHE A 323 1.12 -3.51 15.79
C PHE A 323 1.57 -2.93 14.44
N MET A 324 0.78 -3.08 13.39
CA MET A 324 1.05 -2.44 12.10
C MET A 324 1.09 -0.91 12.22
N LYS A 325 0.10 -0.30 12.87
CA LYS A 325 0.03 1.17 13.02
C LYS A 325 1.17 1.72 13.87
N ILE A 326 1.50 1.03 14.97
CA ILE A 326 2.66 1.37 15.80
C ILE A 326 3.94 1.30 14.97
N SER A 327 4.16 0.22 14.23
CA SER A 327 5.35 0.07 13.38
C SER A 327 5.47 1.19 12.35
N GLN A 328 4.38 1.51 11.66
CA GLN A 328 4.34 2.60 10.67
C GLN A 328 4.66 3.95 11.28
N ALA A 329 4.21 4.23 12.51
CA ALA A 329 4.53 5.46 13.21
C ALA A 329 6.04 5.56 13.52
N PHE A 330 6.66 4.47 13.98
CA PHE A 330 8.11 4.44 14.23
C PHE A 330 8.93 4.55 12.94
N GLY A 331 8.53 3.87 11.86
CA GLY A 331 9.24 3.93 10.58
C GLY A 331 9.16 5.29 9.91
N LYS A 332 8.00 5.97 9.96
CA LYS A 332 7.85 7.32 9.40
C LYS A 332 8.68 8.38 10.14
N ASN A 333 8.98 8.16 11.41
CA ASN A 333 9.86 9.03 12.20
C ASN A 333 11.35 8.71 12.03
N GLY A 334 11.71 7.79 11.12
CA GLY A 334 13.10 7.38 10.86
C GLY A 334 13.73 6.53 11.97
N ALA A 335 12.95 6.05 12.95
CA ALA A 335 13.47 5.25 14.07
C ALA A 335 13.73 3.78 13.69
N LEU A 336 13.14 3.31 12.59
CA LEU A 336 13.24 1.94 12.11
C LEU A 336 13.54 1.91 10.61
N ASP A 337 14.31 0.90 10.20
CA ASP A 337 14.54 0.60 8.79
C ASP A 337 13.21 0.31 8.06
N PRO A 338 13.01 0.82 6.83
CA PRO A 338 11.78 0.64 6.06
C PRO A 338 11.30 -0.81 5.92
N VAL A 339 12.23 -1.76 5.75
CA VAL A 339 11.92 -3.18 5.61
C VAL A 339 11.46 -3.73 6.95
N ILE A 340 12.18 -3.43 8.03
CA ILE A 340 11.78 -3.86 9.38
C ILE A 340 10.41 -3.29 9.72
N THR A 341 10.16 -2.01 9.44
CA THR A 341 8.85 -1.37 9.67
C THR A 341 7.72 -2.13 8.97
N ALA A 342 7.88 -2.46 7.68
CA ALA A 342 6.85 -3.15 6.92
C ALA A 342 6.58 -4.58 7.45
N TRP A 343 7.61 -5.26 7.94
CA TRP A 343 7.54 -6.67 8.37
C TRP A 343 7.38 -6.87 9.89
N PHE A 344 7.45 -5.82 10.69
CA PHE A 344 7.48 -5.90 12.15
C PHE A 344 6.32 -6.71 12.74
N ALA A 345 5.08 -6.37 12.37
CA ALA A 345 3.89 -7.07 12.84
C ALA A 345 3.91 -8.56 12.43
N ASN A 346 4.38 -8.85 11.22
CA ASN A 346 4.54 -10.21 10.73
C ASN A 346 5.56 -11.01 11.54
N PHE A 347 6.70 -10.41 11.91
CA PHE A 347 7.70 -11.10 12.74
C PHE A 347 7.17 -11.45 14.12
N ILE A 348 6.43 -10.53 14.77
CA ILE A 348 5.79 -10.78 16.07
C ILE A 348 4.79 -11.94 15.97
N PHE A 349 3.91 -11.89 14.97
CA PHE A 349 2.90 -12.93 14.78
C PHE A 349 3.50 -14.27 14.37
N LEU A 350 4.58 -14.26 13.58
CA LEU A 350 5.30 -15.46 13.22
C LEU A 350 5.98 -16.08 14.44
N ALA A 351 6.62 -15.28 15.30
CA ALA A 351 7.20 -15.76 16.55
C ALA A 351 6.13 -16.38 17.45
N ALA A 352 4.97 -15.73 17.60
CA ALA A 352 3.83 -16.26 18.34
C ALA A 352 3.29 -17.56 17.71
N ALA A 353 3.22 -17.64 16.39
CA ALA A 353 2.79 -18.84 15.67
C ALA A 353 3.75 -20.02 15.88
N VAL A 354 5.05 -19.78 15.77
CA VAL A 354 6.09 -20.80 16.02
C VAL A 354 6.03 -21.28 17.47
N TYR A 355 5.95 -20.36 18.43
CA TYR A 355 5.81 -20.71 19.84
C TYR A 355 4.57 -21.59 20.11
N ASN A 356 3.41 -21.22 19.57
CA ASN A 356 2.18 -22.00 19.71
C ASN A 356 2.29 -23.40 19.07
N LEU A 357 2.95 -23.49 17.91
CA LEU A 357 3.14 -24.74 17.19
C LEU A 357 4.12 -25.70 17.90
N LEU A 358 5.16 -25.16 18.56
CA LEU A 358 6.06 -25.95 19.41
C LEU A 358 5.35 -26.48 20.65
N ARG A 359 4.48 -25.67 21.28
CA ARG A 359 3.69 -26.12 22.43
C ARG A 359 2.65 -27.16 22.07
N ALA A 360 2.08 -27.11 20.87
CA ALA A 360 1.11 -28.09 20.37
C ALA A 360 1.74 -29.44 19.94
N ARG A 361 3.09 -29.54 19.94
CA ARG A 361 3.85 -30.78 19.70
C ARG A 361 4.00 -31.66 20.96
N LEU A 362 3.59 -31.17 22.12
CA LEU A 362 3.39 -31.92 23.36
C LEU A 362 1.90 -32.24 23.52
#